data_AF-A0A929K3N8-F1
#
_entry.id   AF-A0A929K3N8-F1
#
_cell.length_a   1.000
_cell.length_b   1.000
_cell.length_c   1.000
_cell.angle_alpha   90.00
_cell.angle_beta   90.00
_cell.angle_gamma   90.00
#
_symmetry.space_group_name_H-M   'P 1'
#
loop_
_entity.id
_entity.type
_entity.pdbx_description
1 polymer ?
#
loop_
_entity_poly.entity_id
_entity_poly.type
_entity_poly.pdbx_seq_one_letter_code
_entity_poly.pdbx_strand_id
1 'polypeptide(L)'
;AEYIKKQVSSMLELVGLQGYEGRYPKQLSGGEQQRVALSRALVFEPAILLLDEPLGALDRQLRDKMRMEIKRIQKKLQTTTIYVTHDQEEALALSDRIAVIRHGVIEQVGTPEELYKHPEKLFIASFIGESNMLAGTILQIGHKYAIVVMDSGMKFEIPMNDGFIPRQRVRISIRPENINLSTDKDNRFSGQVMESSFMGNTRRITVNLNGTPLKICIPAHTNCNIGDVVSLSFAPEDCVIFTED
;
A
#
# COMPACT_ATOMS: atom_id res chain seq x y z
N ALA A 1 5.38 -45.28 10.53
CA ALA A 1 4.51 -45.18 9.34
C ALA A 1 3.17 -44.51 9.67
N GLU A 2 2.45 -44.99 10.68
CA GLU A 2 1.14 -44.46 11.06
C GLU A 2 1.14 -43.00 11.53
N TYR A 3 2.17 -42.60 12.31
CA TYR A 3 2.41 -41.20 12.68
C TYR A 3 2.54 -40.27 11.46
N ILE A 4 3.36 -40.66 10.48
CA ILE A 4 3.58 -39.87 9.25
C ILE A 4 2.27 -39.73 8.48
N LYS A 5 1.52 -40.82 8.32
CA LYS A 5 0.23 -40.81 7.63
C LYS A 5 -0.78 -39.88 8.31
N LYS A 6 -0.82 -39.88 9.64
CA LYS A 6 -1.68 -38.97 10.43
C LYS A 6 -1.29 -37.50 10.23
N GLN A 7 0.01 -37.19 10.29
CA GLN A 7 0.53 -35.83 10.08
C GLN A 7 0.23 -35.31 8.67
N VAL A 8 0.49 -36.13 7.64
CA VAL A 8 0.16 -35.78 6.24
C VAL A 8 -1.33 -35.55 6.07
N SER A 9 -2.19 -36.42 6.62
CA SER A 9 -3.64 -36.26 6.55
C SER A 9 -4.11 -34.98 7.21
N SER A 10 -3.62 -34.67 8.42
CA SER A 10 -3.99 -33.44 9.14
C SER A 10 -3.53 -32.19 8.40
N MET A 11 -2.34 -32.22 7.78
CA MET A 11 -1.82 -31.10 7.03
C MET A 11 -2.60 -30.86 5.73
N LEU A 12 -2.96 -31.92 5.00
CA LEU A 12 -3.80 -31.82 3.81
C LEU A 12 -5.20 -31.28 4.15
N GLU A 13 -5.76 -31.66 5.29
CA GLU A 13 -7.01 -31.07 5.79
C GLU A 13 -6.84 -29.57 6.10
N LEU A 14 -5.76 -29.19 6.79
CA LEU A 14 -5.46 -27.80 7.13
C LEU A 14 -5.42 -26.89 5.89
N VAL A 15 -4.78 -27.35 4.82
CA VAL A 15 -4.66 -26.61 3.55
C VAL A 15 -5.83 -26.86 2.58
N GLY A 16 -6.84 -27.66 2.96
CA GLY A 16 -8.01 -27.93 2.11
C GLY A 16 -7.67 -28.71 0.83
N LEU A 17 -6.81 -29.71 0.95
CA LEU A 17 -6.40 -30.67 -0.09
C LEU A 17 -6.71 -32.14 0.30
N GLN A 18 -7.67 -32.35 1.20
CA GLN A 18 -8.14 -33.70 1.53
C GLN A 18 -8.68 -34.40 0.27
N GLY A 19 -8.30 -35.66 0.05
CA GLY A 19 -8.65 -36.43 -1.16
C GLY A 19 -7.69 -36.24 -2.34
N TYR A 20 -6.61 -35.47 -2.18
CA TYR A 20 -5.60 -35.21 -3.22
C TYR A 20 -4.31 -36.01 -2.99
N GLU A 21 -4.30 -36.97 -2.06
CA GLU A 21 -3.12 -37.70 -1.58
C GLU A 21 -2.37 -38.44 -2.70
N GLY A 22 -3.10 -38.94 -3.70
CA GLY A 22 -2.56 -39.71 -4.81
C GLY A 22 -2.21 -38.89 -6.06
N ARG A 23 -2.42 -37.57 -6.04
CA ARG A 23 -2.19 -36.72 -7.22
C ARG A 23 -0.71 -36.36 -7.36
N TYR A 24 -0.19 -36.48 -8.56
CA TYR A 24 1.14 -35.98 -8.92
C TYR A 24 1.12 -34.45 -9.08
N PRO A 25 2.25 -33.75 -8.88
CA PRO A 25 2.32 -32.28 -9.01
C PRO A 25 1.76 -31.74 -10.33
N LYS A 26 1.97 -32.45 -11.45
CA LYS A 26 1.46 -32.07 -12.77
C LYS A 26 -0.07 -32.13 -12.89
N GLN A 27 -0.76 -32.76 -11.94
CA GLN A 27 -2.22 -32.88 -11.86
C GLN A 27 -2.86 -31.83 -10.93
N LEU A 28 -2.04 -30.92 -10.39
CA LEU A 28 -2.45 -29.85 -9.48
C LEU A 28 -2.34 -28.50 -10.19
N SER A 29 -3.31 -27.62 -9.97
CA SER A 29 -3.24 -26.20 -10.32
C SER A 29 -2.10 -25.51 -9.55
N GLY A 30 -1.65 -24.34 -10.01
CA GLY A 30 -0.56 -23.60 -9.36
C GLY A 30 -0.83 -23.32 -7.88
N GLY A 31 -2.06 -23.01 -7.50
CA GLY A 31 -2.42 -22.72 -6.10
C GLY A 31 -2.53 -23.99 -5.26
N GLU A 32 -2.89 -25.12 -5.85
CA GLU A 32 -2.80 -26.42 -5.18
C GLU A 32 -1.34 -26.82 -4.95
N GLN A 33 -0.46 -26.64 -5.95
CA GLN A 33 0.98 -26.86 -5.77
C GLN A 33 1.55 -25.98 -4.66
N GLN A 34 1.13 -24.72 -4.57
CA GLN A 34 1.56 -23.81 -3.51
C GLN A 34 1.07 -24.26 -2.13
N ARG A 35 -0.17 -24.76 -2.02
CA ARG A 35 -0.70 -25.33 -0.79
C ARG A 35 0.03 -26.60 -0.36
N VAL A 36 0.47 -27.43 -1.31
CA VAL A 36 1.35 -28.58 -1.03
C VAL A 36 2.73 -28.10 -0.54
N ALA A 37 3.31 -27.07 -1.16
CA ALA A 37 4.60 -26.52 -0.73
C ALA A 37 4.52 -25.96 0.70
N LEU A 38 3.46 -25.21 1.02
CA LEU A 38 3.20 -24.69 2.36
C LEU A 38 3.00 -25.83 3.37
N SER A 39 2.21 -26.85 3.02
CA SER A 39 2.02 -28.06 3.84
C SER A 39 3.35 -28.72 4.20
N ARG A 40 4.24 -28.84 3.20
CA ARG A 40 5.57 -29.45 3.38
C ARG A 40 6.46 -28.65 4.32
N ALA A 41 6.32 -27.33 4.36
CA ALA A 41 7.04 -26.49 5.31
C ALA A 41 6.46 -26.59 6.74
N LEU A 42 5.13 -26.69 6.85
CA LEU A 42 4.42 -26.66 8.14
C LEU A 42 4.34 -28.01 8.86
N VAL A 43 4.48 -29.13 8.15
CA VAL A 43 4.40 -30.48 8.74
C VAL A 43 5.43 -30.77 9.82
N PHE A 44 6.51 -29.98 9.86
CA PHE A 44 7.54 -30.08 10.89
C PHE A 44 7.33 -29.12 12.06
N GLU A 45 6.21 -28.40 12.10
CA GLU A 45 5.87 -27.41 13.13
C GLU A 45 7.04 -26.45 13.42
N PRO A 46 7.57 -25.76 12.38
CA PRO A 46 8.77 -24.96 12.55
C PRO A 46 8.50 -23.78 13.49
N ALA A 47 9.53 -23.39 14.27
CA ALA A 47 9.46 -22.16 15.07
C ALA A 47 9.39 -20.90 14.19
N ILE A 48 10.01 -20.96 13.00
CA ILE A 48 10.05 -19.87 12.02
C ILE A 48 9.71 -20.41 10.63
N LEU A 49 8.76 -19.77 9.97
CA LEU A 49 8.41 -20.01 8.57
C LEU A 49 9.00 -18.89 7.70
N LEU A 50 9.79 -19.25 6.69
CA LEU A 50 10.32 -18.31 5.70
C LEU A 50 9.60 -18.53 4.38
N LEU A 51 9.03 -17.45 3.82
CA LEU A 51 8.32 -17.46 2.56
C LEU A 51 8.95 -16.44 1.62
N ASP A 52 9.59 -16.92 0.56
CA ASP A 52 10.27 -16.08 -0.43
C ASP A 52 9.43 -16.00 -1.72
N GLU A 53 8.84 -14.83 -1.96
CA GLU A 53 7.91 -14.52 -3.06
C GLU A 53 6.92 -15.65 -3.42
N PRO A 54 6.19 -16.23 -2.44
CA PRO A 54 5.47 -17.48 -2.63
C PRO A 54 4.29 -17.38 -3.62
N LEU A 55 3.84 -16.16 -3.96
CA LEU A 55 2.68 -15.93 -4.81
C LEU A 55 3.02 -15.30 -6.18
N GLY A 56 4.30 -15.02 -6.45
CA GLY A 56 4.71 -14.25 -7.62
C GLY A 56 4.31 -14.85 -8.98
N ALA A 57 4.27 -16.19 -9.07
CA ALA A 57 3.92 -16.92 -10.29
C ALA A 57 2.41 -17.17 -10.48
N LEU A 58 1.56 -16.74 -9.55
CA LEU A 58 0.12 -16.98 -9.60
C LEU A 58 -0.62 -15.82 -10.29
N ASP A 59 -1.70 -16.15 -11.00
CA ASP A 59 -2.64 -15.16 -11.53
C ASP A 59 -3.35 -14.40 -10.39
N ARG A 60 -3.94 -13.25 -10.73
CA ARG A 60 -4.53 -12.33 -9.75
C ARG A 60 -5.60 -12.97 -8.86
N GLN A 61 -6.55 -13.71 -9.44
CA GLN A 61 -7.67 -14.28 -8.67
C GLN A 61 -7.18 -15.34 -7.70
N LEU A 62 -6.27 -16.19 -8.17
CA LEU A 62 -5.69 -17.23 -7.36
C LEU A 62 -4.77 -16.66 -6.27
N ARG A 63 -4.02 -15.61 -6.60
CA ARG A 63 -3.18 -14.85 -5.66
C ARG A 63 -4.01 -14.31 -4.50
N ASP A 64 -5.11 -13.62 -4.76
CA ASP A 64 -5.99 -13.07 -3.72
C ASP A 64 -6.57 -14.17 -2.79
N LYS A 65 -7.00 -15.29 -3.38
CA LYS A 65 -7.46 -16.45 -2.61
C LYS A 65 -6.33 -17.01 -1.73
N MET A 66 -5.14 -17.17 -2.28
CA MET A 66 -3.99 -17.71 -1.56
C MET A 66 -3.48 -16.79 -0.46
N ARG A 67 -3.53 -15.46 -0.64
CA ARG A 67 -3.24 -14.47 0.41
C ARG A 67 -4.12 -14.74 1.65
N MET A 68 -5.43 -14.87 1.46
CA MET A 68 -6.36 -15.14 2.56
C MET A 68 -6.07 -16.48 3.25
N GLU A 69 -5.76 -17.54 2.49
CA GLU A 69 -5.42 -18.84 3.06
C GLU A 69 -4.13 -18.81 3.88
N ILE A 70 -3.07 -18.16 3.38
CA ILE A 70 -1.81 -18.00 4.12
C ILE A 70 -2.07 -17.28 5.44
N LYS A 71 -2.83 -16.17 5.42
CA LYS A 71 -3.19 -15.41 6.63
C LYS A 71 -3.99 -16.27 7.61
N ARG A 72 -4.94 -17.08 7.12
CA ARG A 72 -5.74 -18.00 7.95
C ARG A 72 -4.86 -19.06 8.61
N ILE A 73 -3.96 -19.69 7.85
CA ILE A 73 -3.05 -20.73 8.33
C ILE A 73 -2.07 -20.15 9.35
N GLN A 74 -1.44 -19.01 9.05
CA GLN A 74 -0.52 -18.33 9.95
C GLN A 74 -1.20 -17.95 11.26
N LYS A 75 -2.42 -17.40 11.23
CA LYS A 75 -3.18 -17.09 12.45
C LYS A 75 -3.53 -18.33 13.27
N LYS A 76 -3.83 -19.45 12.61
CA LYS A 76 -4.17 -20.71 13.28
C LYS A 76 -2.96 -21.37 13.92
N LEU A 77 -1.79 -21.29 13.29
CA LEU A 77 -0.57 -21.95 13.78
C LEU A 77 0.28 -21.05 14.69
N GLN A 78 0.07 -19.74 14.65
CA GLN A 78 0.84 -18.75 15.42
C GLN A 78 2.37 -18.85 15.23
N THR A 79 2.79 -19.43 14.11
CA THR A 79 4.21 -19.55 13.74
C THR A 79 4.76 -18.19 13.33
N THR A 80 5.94 -17.84 13.84
CA THR A 80 6.65 -16.62 13.40
C THR A 80 6.96 -16.76 11.92
N THR A 81 6.45 -15.84 11.09
CA THR A 81 6.56 -15.93 9.64
C THR A 81 7.28 -14.71 9.09
N ILE A 82 8.33 -14.91 8.29
CA ILE A 82 8.99 -13.87 7.50
C ILE A 82 8.55 -14.07 6.06
N TYR A 83 7.85 -13.08 5.53
CA TYR A 83 7.31 -13.06 4.17
C TYR A 83 8.06 -12.00 3.36
N VAL A 84 8.68 -12.43 2.26
CA VAL A 84 9.40 -11.56 1.32
C VAL A 84 8.59 -11.44 0.04
N THR A 85 8.37 -10.21 -0.43
CA THR A 85 7.63 -9.92 -1.65
C THR A 85 8.01 -8.56 -2.22
N HIS A 86 7.87 -8.43 -3.54
CA HIS A 86 7.89 -7.15 -4.23
C HIS A 86 6.48 -6.54 -4.41
N ASP A 87 5.42 -7.27 -4.04
CA ASP A 87 4.03 -6.84 -4.17
C ASP A 87 3.57 -6.09 -2.90
N GLN A 88 3.21 -4.82 -3.08
CA GLN A 88 2.83 -3.94 -1.97
C GLN A 88 1.49 -4.34 -1.35
N GLU A 89 0.53 -4.81 -2.15
CA GLU A 89 -0.77 -5.24 -1.65
C GLU A 89 -0.61 -6.46 -0.73
N GLU A 90 0.30 -7.37 -1.08
CA GLU A 90 0.65 -8.50 -0.20
C GLU A 90 1.24 -8.05 1.12
N ALA A 91 2.23 -7.16 1.07
CA ALA A 91 2.88 -6.65 2.27
C ALA A 91 1.86 -5.98 3.20
N LEU A 92 1.00 -5.12 2.67
CA LEU A 92 -0.03 -4.40 3.43
C LEU A 92 -1.13 -5.32 3.98
N ALA A 93 -1.56 -6.34 3.22
CA ALA A 93 -2.68 -7.18 3.61
C ALA A 93 -2.31 -8.34 4.56
N LEU A 94 -1.09 -8.87 4.46
CA LEU A 94 -0.67 -10.07 5.18
C LEU A 94 0.11 -9.78 6.47
N SER A 95 0.83 -8.66 6.52
CA SER A 95 1.86 -8.46 7.53
C SER A 95 1.32 -7.74 8.76
N ASP A 96 1.76 -8.16 9.94
CA ASP A 96 1.56 -7.38 11.17
C ASP A 96 2.52 -6.18 11.21
N ARG A 97 3.73 -6.37 10.67
CA ARG A 97 4.77 -5.35 10.50
C ARG A 97 5.50 -5.58 9.18
N ILE A 98 5.95 -4.50 8.56
CA ILE A 98 6.67 -4.51 7.28
C ILE A 98 8.01 -3.80 7.51
N ALA A 99 9.07 -4.40 6.99
CA ALA A 99 10.37 -3.75 6.85
C ALA A 99 10.58 -3.43 5.36
N VAL A 100 10.68 -2.14 5.03
CA VAL A 100 10.96 -1.71 3.65
C VAL A 100 12.46 -1.66 3.47
N ILE A 101 12.97 -2.33 2.42
CA ILE A 101 14.41 -2.44 2.14
C ILE A 101 14.71 -1.75 0.81
N ARG A 102 15.76 -0.92 0.78
CA ARG A 102 16.28 -0.29 -0.43
C ARG A 102 17.81 -0.42 -0.45
N HIS A 103 18.36 -0.91 -1.57
CA HIS A 103 19.81 -1.14 -1.72
C HIS A 103 20.45 -1.92 -0.55
N GLY A 104 19.74 -2.91 0.00
CA GLY A 104 20.22 -3.72 1.12
C GLY A 104 20.14 -3.06 2.50
N VAL A 105 19.58 -1.85 2.59
CA VAL A 105 19.39 -1.12 3.85
C VAL A 105 17.91 -1.09 4.21
N ILE A 106 17.60 -1.32 5.50
CA ILE A 106 16.24 -1.13 6.01
C ILE A 106 15.97 0.37 6.08
N GLU A 107 15.00 0.82 5.31
CA GLU A 107 14.62 2.23 5.24
C GLU A 107 13.69 2.62 6.38
N GLN A 108 12.70 1.78 6.66
CA GLN A 108 11.71 1.96 7.73
C GLN A 108 11.11 0.60 8.12
N VAL A 109 10.75 0.44 9.40
CA VAL A 109 9.97 -0.71 9.90
C VAL A 109 8.76 -0.19 10.65
N GLY A 110 7.57 -0.62 10.26
CA GLY A 110 6.33 -0.17 10.90
C GLY A 110 5.18 -1.12 10.60
N THR A 111 4.02 -0.83 11.16
CA THR A 111 2.75 -1.45 10.75
C THR A 111 2.38 -1.01 9.33
N PRO A 112 1.51 -1.76 8.62
CA PRO A 112 0.98 -1.33 7.33
C PRO A 112 0.38 0.08 7.34
N GLU A 113 -0.37 0.42 8.40
CA GLU A 113 -1.01 1.73 8.52
C GLU A 113 -0.01 2.85 8.75
N GLU A 114 1.00 2.65 9.60
CA GLU A 114 2.06 3.65 9.84
C GLU A 114 2.84 3.94 8.56
N LEU A 115 3.27 2.91 7.83
CA LEU A 115 4.01 3.10 6.56
C LEU A 115 3.16 3.77 5.48
N TYR A 116 1.85 3.53 5.48
CA TYR A 116 0.94 4.13 4.50
C TYR A 116 0.62 5.59 4.82
N LYS A 117 0.23 5.87 6.08
CA LYS A 117 -0.29 7.17 6.53
C LYS A 117 0.80 8.12 7.03
N HIS A 118 1.84 7.59 7.67
CA HIS A 118 2.92 8.36 8.28
C HIS A 118 4.31 7.85 7.86
N PRO A 119 4.62 7.82 6.55
CA PRO A 119 5.95 7.48 6.07
C PRO A 119 7.01 8.46 6.61
N GLU A 120 8.15 7.94 7.08
CA GLU A 120 9.23 8.76 7.64
C GLU A 120 10.12 9.39 6.55
N LYS A 121 10.19 8.76 5.38
CA LYS A 121 11.03 9.19 4.26
C LYS A 121 10.21 9.34 3.00
N LEU A 122 10.64 10.28 2.15
CA LEU A 122 10.03 10.54 0.85
C LEU A 122 9.97 9.26 -0.02
N PHE A 123 11.03 8.45 0.01
CA PHE A 123 11.07 7.17 -0.69
C PHE A 123 9.91 6.26 -0.26
N ILE A 124 9.67 6.09 1.05
CA ILE A 124 8.58 5.23 1.56
C ILE A 124 7.22 5.76 1.10
N ALA A 125 7.03 7.08 1.17
CA ALA A 125 5.79 7.72 0.72
C ALA A 125 5.53 7.50 -0.78
N SER A 126 6.58 7.47 -1.60
CA SER A 126 6.49 7.19 -3.04
C SER A 126 6.42 5.70 -3.38
N PHE A 127 6.94 4.85 -2.48
CA PHE A 127 7.08 3.42 -2.71
C PHE A 127 5.82 2.68 -2.27
N ILE A 128 5.27 2.95 -1.08
CA ILE A 128 4.08 2.26 -0.56
C ILE A 128 2.82 2.99 -1.03
N GLY A 129 2.07 2.38 -1.94
CA GLY A 129 0.83 2.93 -2.50
C GLY A 129 1.06 4.10 -3.47
N GLU A 130 -0.02 4.57 -4.10
CA GLU A 130 0.05 5.76 -4.94
C GLU A 130 0.10 7.03 -4.09
N SER A 131 0.81 8.05 -4.57
CA SER A 131 0.91 9.34 -3.90
C SER A 131 1.19 10.46 -4.89
N ASN A 132 0.67 11.65 -4.61
CA ASN A 132 1.08 12.88 -5.28
C ASN A 132 2.24 13.50 -4.53
N MET A 133 3.30 13.86 -5.25
CA MET A 133 4.48 14.52 -4.70
C MET A 133 4.56 15.94 -5.24
N LEU A 134 4.30 16.90 -4.37
CA LEU A 134 4.32 18.33 -4.68
C LEU A 134 5.59 18.96 -4.14
N ALA A 135 6.31 19.69 -4.98
CA ALA A 135 7.48 20.44 -4.56
C ALA A 135 7.07 21.88 -4.18
N GLY A 136 7.72 22.42 -3.15
CA GLY A 136 7.43 23.77 -2.68
C GLY A 136 8.48 24.30 -1.72
N THR A 137 8.20 25.50 -1.22
CA THR A 137 9.07 26.23 -0.30
C THR A 137 8.28 26.68 0.91
N ILE A 138 8.81 26.44 2.11
CA ILE A 138 8.18 26.88 3.37
C ILE A 138 8.16 28.41 3.40
N LEU A 139 6.97 29.00 3.43
CA LEU A 139 6.79 30.45 3.54
C LEU A 139 6.79 30.88 5.00
N GLN A 140 6.04 30.18 5.83
CA GLN A 140 5.85 30.51 7.23
C GLN A 140 5.70 29.24 8.06
N ILE A 141 6.29 29.26 9.26
CA ILE A 141 6.14 28.20 10.26
C ILE A 141 5.25 28.74 11.38
N GLY A 142 4.13 28.08 11.62
CA GLY A 142 3.28 28.30 12.79
C GLY A 142 3.52 27.23 13.86
N HIS A 143 2.74 27.27 14.94
CA HIS A 143 2.84 26.31 16.04
C HIS A 143 2.38 24.89 15.67
N LYS A 144 1.32 24.76 14.87
CA LYS A 144 0.73 23.47 14.47
C LYS A 144 0.91 23.17 12.98
N TYR A 145 0.90 24.21 12.15
CA TYR A 145 0.97 24.10 10.70
C TYR A 145 2.03 25.03 10.13
N ALA A 146 2.65 24.62 9.04
CA ALA A 146 3.45 25.45 8.16
C ALA A 146 2.64 25.81 6.91
N ILE A 147 2.85 27.03 6.40
CA ILE A 147 2.33 27.44 5.09
C ILE A 147 3.45 27.19 4.08
N VAL A 148 3.18 26.33 3.11
CA VAL A 148 4.12 26.01 2.03
C VAL A 148 3.58 26.54 0.70
N VAL A 149 4.42 27.28 -0.02
CA VAL A 149 4.12 27.74 -1.39
C VAL A 149 4.63 26.69 -2.35
N MET A 150 3.72 26.07 -3.09
CA MET A 150 4.02 25.06 -4.10
C MET A 150 4.66 25.72 -5.32
N ASP A 151 5.39 24.95 -6.11
CA ASP A 151 5.93 25.42 -7.40
C ASP A 151 4.81 25.78 -8.40
N SER A 152 3.60 25.25 -8.19
CA SER A 152 2.38 25.65 -8.90
C SER A 152 1.83 27.02 -8.48
N GLY A 153 2.44 27.68 -7.50
CA GLY A 153 2.02 28.96 -6.92
C GLY A 153 0.96 28.85 -5.82
N MET A 154 0.39 27.65 -5.61
CA MET A 154 -0.62 27.41 -4.58
C MET A 154 -0.02 27.43 -3.17
N LYS A 155 -0.82 27.82 -2.18
CA LYS A 155 -0.43 27.79 -0.76
C LYS A 155 -1.23 26.73 -0.04
N PHE A 156 -0.54 25.85 0.67
CA PHE A 156 -1.17 24.82 1.48
C PHE A 156 -0.65 24.90 2.92
N GLU A 157 -1.57 24.69 3.86
CA GLU A 157 -1.30 24.45 5.26
C GLU A 157 -0.96 22.97 5.46
N ILE A 158 0.18 22.70 6.07
CA ILE A 158 0.71 21.34 6.26
C ILE A 158 1.11 21.17 7.72
N PRO A 159 0.84 20.00 8.34
CA PRO A 159 1.29 19.69 9.69
C PRO A 159 2.78 19.94 9.84
N MET A 160 3.13 20.71 10.86
CA MET A 160 4.51 21.00 11.16
C MET A 160 5.11 19.83 11.94
N ASN A 161 6.18 19.25 11.41
CA ASN A 161 7.07 18.37 12.16
C ASN A 161 8.31 19.18 12.58
N ASP A 162 8.99 18.75 13.64
CA ASP A 162 10.21 19.43 14.10
C ASP A 162 11.32 19.38 13.03
N GLY A 163 12.19 20.39 13.04
CA GLY A 163 13.42 20.39 12.22
C GLY A 163 13.33 21.11 10.87
N PHE A 164 12.18 21.63 10.46
CA PHE A 164 12.06 22.48 9.28
C PHE A 164 12.33 23.97 9.58
N ILE A 165 12.88 24.69 8.61
CA ILE A 165 13.17 26.14 8.71
C ILE A 165 12.46 26.94 7.61
N PRO A 166 12.16 28.24 7.82
CA PRO A 166 11.57 29.07 6.79
C PRO A 166 12.45 29.14 5.55
N ARG A 167 11.83 29.24 4.36
CA ARG A 167 12.47 29.26 3.03
C ARG A 167 13.17 27.96 2.62
N GLN A 168 13.04 26.90 3.40
CA GLN A 168 13.54 25.57 3.03
C GLN A 168 12.70 24.99 1.89
N ARG A 169 13.39 24.29 0.98
CA ARG A 169 12.79 23.46 -0.06
C ARG A 169 12.30 22.14 0.51
N VAL A 170 11.07 21.77 0.16
CA VAL A 170 10.39 20.60 0.71
C VAL A 170 9.55 19.89 -0.35
N ARG A 171 9.25 18.62 -0.06
CA ARG A 171 8.28 17.80 -0.79
C ARG A 171 7.10 17.52 0.12
N ILE A 172 5.89 17.66 -0.42
CA ILE A 172 4.66 17.26 0.25
C ILE A 172 4.10 16.04 -0.46
N SER A 173 3.77 15.04 0.33
CA SER A 173 3.07 13.84 -0.11
C SER A 173 1.61 13.93 0.28
N ILE A 174 0.71 13.67 -0.67
CA ILE A 174 -0.72 13.51 -0.42
C ILE A 174 -1.26 12.33 -1.21
N ARG A 175 -2.01 11.46 -0.51
CA ARG A 175 -2.65 10.29 -1.11
C ARG A 175 -3.81 10.73 -2.04
N PRO A 176 -3.97 10.14 -3.23
CA PRO A 176 -5.05 10.49 -4.15
C PRO A 176 -6.45 10.44 -3.54
N GLU A 177 -6.70 9.49 -2.64
CA GLU A 177 -7.96 9.30 -1.93
C GLU A 177 -8.23 10.33 -0.82
N ASN A 178 -7.23 11.10 -0.40
CA ASN A 178 -7.40 12.17 0.58
C ASN A 178 -7.80 13.50 -0.07
N ILE A 179 -7.73 13.61 -1.41
CA ILE A 179 -8.17 14.80 -2.15
C ILE A 179 -9.65 14.63 -2.49
N ASN A 180 -10.49 15.53 -1.99
CA ASN A 180 -11.94 15.49 -2.14
C ASN A 180 -12.41 16.44 -3.24
N LEU A 181 -13.42 16.03 -4.00
CA LEU A 181 -14.18 16.90 -4.92
C LEU A 181 -15.18 17.78 -4.14
N SER A 182 -14.68 18.56 -3.21
CA SER A 182 -15.46 19.54 -2.46
C SER A 182 -14.57 20.68 -1.97
N THR A 183 -15.18 21.67 -1.30
CA THR A 183 -14.49 22.82 -0.71
C THR A 183 -14.60 22.83 0.82
N ASP A 184 -14.85 21.66 1.43
CA ASP A 184 -15.21 21.60 2.84
C ASP A 184 -14.00 21.53 3.79
N LYS A 185 -12.80 21.37 3.23
CA LYS A 185 -11.54 21.33 3.98
C LYS A 185 -10.74 22.62 3.83
N ASP A 186 -9.65 22.77 4.59
CA ASP A 186 -8.89 24.03 4.67
C ASP A 186 -8.07 24.28 3.39
N ASN A 187 -7.34 23.29 2.91
CA ASN A 187 -6.57 23.41 1.68
C ASN A 187 -7.49 23.30 0.47
N ARG A 188 -7.81 24.43 -0.15
CA ARG A 188 -8.77 24.52 -1.27
C ARG A 188 -8.07 24.98 -2.54
N PHE A 189 -8.45 24.38 -3.66
CA PHE A 189 -7.93 24.73 -4.97
C PHE A 189 -8.89 24.28 -6.07
N SER A 190 -8.66 24.75 -7.29
CA SER A 190 -9.41 24.31 -8.45
C SER A 190 -8.45 23.88 -9.54
N GLY A 191 -8.90 22.99 -10.40
CA GLY A 191 -8.13 22.54 -11.54
C GLY A 191 -9.01 21.95 -12.62
N GLN A 192 -8.43 21.75 -13.79
CA GLN A 192 -9.12 21.16 -14.92
C GLN A 192 -8.85 19.66 -14.99
N VAL A 193 -9.90 18.87 -15.19
CA VAL A 193 -9.81 17.42 -15.37
C VAL A 193 -9.19 17.12 -16.73
N MET A 194 -8.04 16.46 -16.72
CA MET A 194 -7.30 16.06 -17.92
C MET A 194 -7.61 14.63 -18.33
N GLU A 195 -7.78 13.74 -17.35
CA GLU A 195 -8.02 12.32 -17.57
C GLU A 195 -9.04 11.79 -16.57
N SER A 196 -9.81 10.78 -16.98
CA SER A 196 -10.82 10.13 -16.14
C SER A 196 -10.91 8.66 -16.52
N SER A 197 -10.59 7.77 -15.58
CA SER A 197 -10.56 6.32 -15.77
C SER A 197 -11.41 5.61 -14.72
N PHE A 198 -12.33 4.77 -15.19
CA PHE A 198 -13.19 3.95 -14.33
C PHE A 198 -12.47 2.66 -13.93
N MET A 199 -12.42 2.36 -12.63
CA MET A 199 -11.70 1.22 -12.07
C MET A 199 -12.60 0.28 -11.26
N GLY A 200 -13.90 0.25 -11.58
CA GLY A 200 -14.89 -0.55 -10.88
C GLY A 200 -15.55 0.22 -9.74
N ASN A 201 -15.05 0.09 -8.51
CA ASN A 201 -15.61 0.77 -7.33
C ASN A 201 -15.11 2.22 -7.17
N THR A 202 -14.03 2.57 -7.83
CA THR A 202 -13.45 3.92 -7.85
C THR A 202 -13.29 4.45 -9.27
N ARG A 203 -13.14 5.75 -9.39
CA ARG A 203 -12.71 6.45 -10.60
C ARG A 203 -11.43 7.21 -10.26
N ARG A 204 -10.38 7.03 -11.06
CA ARG A 204 -9.18 7.85 -10.97
C ARG A 204 -9.27 8.98 -11.97
N ILE A 205 -9.02 10.17 -11.50
CA ILE A 205 -8.94 11.36 -12.35
C ILE A 205 -7.57 12.00 -12.20
N THR A 206 -7.09 12.62 -13.27
CA THR A 206 -5.91 13.48 -13.23
C THR A 206 -6.38 14.92 -13.42
N VAL A 207 -6.10 15.79 -12.46
CA VAL A 207 -6.47 17.21 -12.48
C VAL A 207 -5.21 18.06 -12.61
N ASN A 208 -5.22 19.00 -13.55
CA ASN A 208 -4.13 19.95 -13.73
C ASN A 208 -4.26 21.13 -12.76
N LEU A 209 -3.26 21.31 -11.92
CA LEU A 209 -3.10 22.44 -11.00
C LEU A 209 -1.96 23.33 -11.48
N ASN A 210 -2.30 24.38 -12.26
CA ASN A 210 -1.34 25.35 -12.81
C ASN A 210 -0.09 24.70 -13.47
N GLY A 211 -0.29 23.62 -14.22
CA GLY A 211 0.80 22.88 -14.89
C GLY A 211 1.31 21.65 -14.11
N THR A 212 0.85 21.44 -12.88
CA THR A 212 1.18 20.25 -12.07
C THR A 212 0.03 19.24 -12.10
N PRO A 213 0.21 18.02 -12.63
CA PRO A 213 -0.83 17.00 -12.62
C PRO A 213 -0.98 16.38 -11.23
N LEU A 214 -2.22 16.28 -10.76
CA LEU A 214 -2.60 15.64 -9.51
C LEU A 214 -3.54 14.45 -9.78
N LYS A 215 -3.15 13.28 -9.28
CA LYS A 215 -3.99 12.08 -9.28
C LYS A 215 -4.95 12.12 -8.11
N ILE A 216 -6.22 11.82 -8.36
CA ILE A 216 -7.27 11.84 -7.36
C ILE A 216 -8.10 10.58 -7.52
N CYS A 217 -8.44 9.93 -6.40
CA CYS A 217 -9.27 8.74 -6.38
C CYS A 217 -10.62 9.08 -5.77
N ILE A 218 -11.68 9.00 -6.58
CA ILE A 218 -13.05 9.34 -6.18
C ILE A 218 -13.97 8.13 -6.27
N PRO A 219 -15.11 8.12 -5.57
CA PRO A 219 -16.11 7.07 -5.73
C PRO A 219 -16.57 6.95 -7.19
N ALA A 220 -16.79 5.72 -7.67
CA ALA A 220 -17.11 5.48 -9.07
C ALA A 220 -18.42 6.15 -9.57
N HIS A 221 -19.36 6.38 -8.66
CA HIS A 221 -20.64 7.04 -8.96
C HIS A 221 -20.52 8.57 -9.09
N THR A 222 -19.37 9.15 -8.73
CA THR A 222 -19.10 10.57 -8.92
C THR A 222 -18.79 10.84 -10.39
N ASN A 223 -19.67 11.58 -11.06
CA ASN A 223 -19.48 11.95 -12.45
C ASN A 223 -18.48 13.10 -12.56
N CYS A 224 -17.48 12.91 -13.42
CA CYS A 224 -16.42 13.87 -13.67
C CYS A 224 -15.87 13.63 -15.09
N ASN A 225 -16.08 14.59 -15.99
CA ASN A 225 -15.72 14.50 -17.39
C ASN A 225 -14.40 15.23 -17.65
N ILE A 226 -13.70 14.79 -18.69
CA ILE A 226 -12.50 15.50 -19.17
C ILE A 226 -12.91 16.90 -19.62
N GLY A 227 -12.15 17.91 -19.18
CA GLY A 227 -12.39 19.32 -19.44
C GLY A 227 -13.14 20.04 -18.33
N ASP A 228 -13.81 19.32 -17.41
CA ASP A 228 -14.52 19.92 -16.29
C ASP A 228 -13.54 20.69 -15.38
N VAL A 229 -13.98 21.85 -14.88
CA VAL A 229 -13.28 22.57 -13.82
C VAL A 229 -13.86 22.13 -12.49
N VAL A 230 -13.04 21.49 -11.66
CA VAL A 230 -13.46 20.94 -10.38
C VAL A 230 -12.83 21.73 -9.23
N SER A 231 -13.60 21.88 -8.15
CA SER A 231 -13.08 22.39 -6.88
C SER A 231 -12.67 21.22 -6.00
N LEU A 232 -11.50 21.35 -5.40
CA LEU A 232 -10.82 20.30 -4.66
C LEU A 232 -10.43 20.80 -3.28
N SER A 233 -10.43 19.88 -2.32
CA SER A 233 -9.87 20.18 -1.00
C SER A 233 -9.37 18.95 -0.26
N PHE A 234 -8.44 19.16 0.67
CA PHE A 234 -7.93 18.14 1.59
C PHE A 234 -7.66 18.75 2.96
N ALA A 235 -7.68 17.92 4.02
CA ALA A 235 -7.32 18.39 5.35
C ALA A 235 -5.78 18.51 5.45
N PRO A 236 -5.25 19.51 6.18
CA PRO A 236 -3.80 19.59 6.43
C PRO A 236 -3.23 18.25 6.90
N GLU A 237 -3.91 17.57 7.82
CA GLU A 237 -3.52 16.28 8.42
C GLU A 237 -3.35 15.13 7.42
N ASP A 238 -3.91 15.26 6.22
CA ASP A 238 -3.82 14.26 5.17
C ASP A 238 -2.51 14.33 4.37
N CYS A 239 -1.65 15.30 4.68
CA CYS A 239 -0.36 15.54 4.06
C CYS A 239 0.80 15.21 4.97
N VAL A 240 1.90 14.77 4.36
CA VAL A 240 3.19 14.59 5.04
C VAL A 240 4.26 15.41 4.33
N ILE A 241 5.05 16.16 5.11
CA ILE A 241 6.14 17.00 4.61
C ILE A 241 7.49 16.28 4.76
N PHE A 242 8.33 16.40 3.74
CA PHE A 242 9.66 15.84 3.67
C PHE A 242 10.68 16.90 3.25
N THR A 243 11.92 16.71 3.68
CA THR A 243 13.07 17.36 3.04
C THR A 243 13.17 16.91 1.58
N GLU A 244 13.72 17.76 0.72
CA GLU A 244 13.91 17.42 -0.70
C GLU A 244 15.07 16.41 -0.92
N ASP A 245 15.92 16.21 0.09
CA ASP A 245 17.06 15.27 0.12
C ASP A 245 16.68 13.80 0.42
#